data_AF-D2W643-F1
#
_entry.id   AF-D2W643-F1
#
_cell.length_a   1.000
_cell.length_b   1.000
_cell.length_c   1.000
_cell.angle_alpha   90.00
_cell.angle_beta   90.00
_cell.angle_gamma   90.00
#
_symmetry.space_group_name_H-M   'P 1'
#
loop_
_entity.id
_entity.type
_entity.pdbx_description
1 polymer ?
#
loop_
_entity_poly.entity_id
_entity_poly.type
_entity_poly.pdbx_seq_one_letter_code
_entity_poly.pdbx_strand_id
1 'polypeptide(L)'
;MVDHYAVVYDGNENEISIYKGACPGISVEAEAIMGNKVITKVNGVKLLINNSDLNCVAFEDLVKKLKNKCSASIKTNTSNMPSVGGGIPEADITIQGNHIAMIEQILTQDYGFPVRFILVNDKTNKKKKKK
;
A
#
# COMPACT_ATOMS: atom_id res chain seq x y z
N MET A 1 5.99 -27.35 -1.38
CA MET A 1 6.05 -26.47 -2.58
C MET A 1 6.38 -25.08 -2.07
N VAL A 2 7.40 -24.42 -2.61
CA VAL A 2 7.69 -23.01 -2.29
C VAL A 2 7.01 -22.18 -3.36
N ASP A 3 6.10 -21.30 -2.96
CA ASP A 3 5.46 -20.35 -3.87
C ASP A 3 6.51 -19.41 -4.47
N HIS A 4 6.30 -18.98 -5.70
CA HIS A 4 7.13 -17.98 -6.36
C HIS A 4 6.21 -16.95 -7.01
N TYR A 5 6.66 -15.71 -7.11
CA TYR A 5 5.95 -14.66 -7.85
C TYR A 5 6.88 -13.98 -8.85
N ALA A 6 6.31 -13.57 -9.98
CA ALA A 6 7.01 -12.85 -11.03
C ALA A 6 6.49 -11.41 -11.08
N VAL A 7 7.40 -10.46 -11.26
CA VAL A 7 7.09 -9.04 -11.46
C VAL A 7 7.56 -8.63 -12.85
N VAL A 8 6.69 -7.93 -13.57
CA VAL A 8 6.96 -7.37 -14.90
C VAL A 8 6.73 -5.86 -14.81
N TYR A 9 7.65 -5.09 -15.35
CA TYR A 9 7.63 -3.63 -15.26
C TYR A 9 7.05 -2.99 -16.51
N ASP A 10 6.24 -1.96 -16.29
CA ASP A 10 5.74 -1.10 -17.37
C ASP A 10 6.93 -0.36 -18.01
N GLY A 11 7.15 -0.57 -19.30
CA GLY A 11 8.32 -0.05 -20.03
C GLY A 11 9.53 -0.98 -20.10
N ASN A 12 9.50 -2.14 -19.43
CA ASN A 12 10.55 -3.16 -19.54
C ASN A 12 9.96 -4.58 -19.54
N GLU A 13 9.09 -4.83 -20.51
CA GLU A 13 8.29 -6.05 -20.67
C GLU A 13 9.14 -7.33 -20.83
N ASN A 14 10.43 -7.18 -21.12
CA ASN A 14 11.37 -8.28 -21.30
C ASN A 14 12.13 -8.68 -20.01
N GLU A 15 12.10 -7.85 -18.97
CA GLU A 15 12.75 -8.15 -17.68
C GLU A 15 11.72 -8.68 -16.67
N ILE A 16 11.71 -10.01 -16.52
CA ILE A 16 10.87 -10.72 -15.54
C ILE A 16 11.72 -11.03 -14.31
N SER A 17 11.44 -10.37 -13.21
CA SER A 17 12.09 -10.65 -11.92
C SER A 17 11.29 -11.71 -11.16
N ILE A 18 11.90 -12.85 -10.84
CA ILE A 18 11.26 -13.97 -10.12
C ILE A 18 11.72 -13.98 -8.66
N TYR A 19 10.76 -13.96 -7.75
CA TYR A 19 10.97 -13.95 -6.30
C TYR A 19 10.41 -15.20 -5.63
N LYS A 20 11.05 -15.61 -4.54
CA LYS A 20 10.61 -16.72 -3.70
C LYS A 20 9.59 -16.24 -2.67
N GLY A 21 8.61 -17.09 -2.37
CA GLY A 21 7.53 -16.84 -1.42
C GLY A 21 6.23 -16.40 -2.08
N ALA A 22 5.22 -16.14 -1.26
CA ALA A 22 3.98 -15.53 -1.71
C ALA A 22 4.21 -14.04 -2.01
N CYS A 23 3.56 -13.53 -3.06
CA CYS A 23 3.59 -12.10 -3.37
C CYS A 23 3.03 -11.31 -2.18
N PRO A 24 3.81 -10.40 -1.57
CA PRO A 24 3.31 -9.56 -0.49
C PRO A 24 2.28 -8.59 -1.08
N GLY A 25 1.02 -8.69 -0.66
CA GLY A 25 -0.02 -7.74 -1.10
C GLY A 25 0.14 -6.36 -0.45
N ILE A 26 -0.49 -5.36 -1.05
CA ILE A 26 -0.67 -4.02 -0.48
C ILE A 26 -1.94 -4.04 0.37
N SER A 27 -1.84 -3.67 1.64
CA SER A 27 -3.02 -3.50 2.51
C SER A 27 -3.39 -2.03 2.61
N VAL A 28 -4.65 -1.70 2.34
CA VAL A 28 -5.22 -0.36 2.48
C VAL A 28 -6.35 -0.42 3.51
N GLU A 29 -6.16 0.20 4.67
CA GLU A 29 -7.12 0.18 5.76
C GLU A 29 -7.61 1.57 6.12
N ALA A 30 -8.92 1.81 6.19
CA ALA A 30 -9.46 3.04 6.76
C ALA A 30 -9.97 2.80 8.19
N GLU A 31 -9.53 3.63 9.13
CA GLU A 31 -9.86 3.53 10.54
C GLU A 31 -10.26 4.88 11.12
N ALA A 32 -11.28 4.89 11.99
CA ALA A 32 -11.64 6.08 12.76
C ALA A 32 -10.67 6.24 13.94
N ILE A 33 -10.07 7.42 14.10
CA ILE A 33 -9.17 7.72 15.22
C ILE A 33 -9.95 8.34 16.38
N MET A 34 -10.67 9.43 16.11
CA MET A 34 -11.28 10.25 17.16
C MET A 34 -12.47 11.01 16.60
N GLY A 35 -13.66 10.76 17.16
CA GLY A 35 -14.91 11.32 16.65
C GLY A 35 -15.13 10.97 15.17
N ASN A 36 -15.39 11.98 14.34
CA ASN A 36 -15.56 11.82 12.89
C ASN A 36 -14.24 11.83 12.10
N LYS A 37 -13.07 11.83 12.77
CA LYS A 37 -11.77 11.81 12.09
C LYS A 37 -11.41 10.38 11.68
N VAL A 38 -11.15 10.23 10.40
CA VAL A 38 -10.69 8.98 9.77
C VAL A 38 -9.25 9.15 9.31
N ILE A 39 -8.49 8.07 9.34
CA ILE A 39 -7.25 7.93 8.57
C ILE A 39 -7.31 6.73 7.66
N THR A 40 -6.58 6.79 6.56
CA THR A 40 -6.29 5.66 5.70
C THR A 40 -4.82 5.27 5.86
N LYS A 41 -4.56 4.01 6.19
CA LYS A 41 -3.24 3.40 6.34
C LYS A 41 -2.96 2.55 5.11
N VAL A 42 -1.74 2.61 4.61
CA VAL A 42 -1.27 1.81 3.47
C VAL A 42 0.01 1.10 3.89
N ASN A 43 0.01 -0.24 3.76
CA ASN A 43 1.11 -1.12 4.15
C ASN A 43 1.50 -2.04 2.98
N GLY A 44 2.75 -2.49 2.95
CA GLY A 44 3.28 -3.43 1.95
C GLY A 44 3.82 -2.75 0.69
N VAL A 45 3.64 -1.43 0.57
CA VAL A 45 4.10 -0.63 -0.55
C VAL A 45 5.61 -0.66 -0.66
N LYS A 46 6.30 -0.57 0.47
CA LYS A 46 7.75 -0.49 0.52
C LYS A 46 8.45 -1.79 0.10
N LEU A 47 7.84 -2.93 0.41
CA LEU A 47 8.35 -4.26 0.03
C LEU A 47 8.28 -4.49 -1.48
N LEU A 48 7.29 -3.89 -2.14
CA LEU A 48 7.07 -4.02 -3.58
C LEU A 48 7.82 -2.96 -4.39
N ILE A 49 8.08 -1.79 -3.80
CA ILE A 49 8.64 -0.63 -4.52
C ILE A 49 10.13 -0.39 -4.24
N ASN A 50 10.64 -0.60 -3.01
CA ASN A 50 12.02 -0.26 -2.62
C ASN A 50 12.98 -1.46 -2.59
N ASN A 51 12.64 -2.55 -3.24
CA ASN A 51 13.56 -3.69 -3.30
C ASN A 51 14.65 -3.35 -4.33
N SER A 52 15.91 -3.36 -3.91
CA SER A 52 17.05 -2.82 -4.68
C SER A 52 17.27 -3.53 -6.02
N ASP A 53 16.79 -4.76 -6.15
CA ASP A 53 16.76 -5.55 -7.39
C ASP A 53 15.52 -5.28 -8.27
N LEU A 54 14.50 -4.56 -7.76
CA LEU A 54 13.20 -4.32 -8.42
C LEU A 54 13.04 -2.94 -9.06
N ASN A 55 13.91 -1.97 -8.79
CA ASN A 55 13.93 -0.62 -9.40
C ASN A 55 12.55 -0.05 -9.81
N CYS A 56 11.55 -0.18 -8.95
CA CYS A 56 10.19 0.28 -9.18
C CYS A 56 10.11 1.72 -8.68
N VAL A 57 9.50 2.62 -9.45
CA VAL A 57 9.31 4.06 -9.17
C VAL A 57 9.30 4.39 -7.67
N ALA A 58 10.25 5.22 -7.24
CA ALA A 58 10.57 5.50 -5.84
C ALA A 58 9.31 5.71 -4.98
N PHE A 59 9.28 5.09 -3.80
CA PHE A 59 8.27 5.32 -2.76
C PHE A 59 7.93 6.81 -2.57
N GLU A 60 8.92 7.70 -2.73
CA GLU A 60 8.75 9.15 -2.69
C GLU A 60 7.82 9.71 -3.78
N ASP A 61 7.87 9.18 -5.01
CA ASP A 61 7.03 9.61 -6.12
C ASP A 61 5.57 9.22 -5.88
N LEU A 62 5.34 8.01 -5.38
CA LEU A 62 4.01 7.58 -4.96
C LEU A 62 3.47 8.48 -3.84
N VAL A 63 4.29 8.81 -2.84
CA VAL A 63 3.90 9.70 -1.75
C VAL A 63 3.59 11.11 -2.26
N LYS A 64 4.39 11.66 -3.17
CA LYS A 64 4.12 12.96 -3.83
C LYS A 64 2.79 12.92 -4.59
N LYS A 65 2.53 11.85 -5.33
CA LYS A 65 1.30 11.69 -6.12
C LYS A 65 0.07 11.55 -5.24
N LEU A 66 0.16 10.78 -4.15
CA LEU A 66 -0.88 10.68 -3.12
C LEU A 66 -1.12 12.03 -2.45
N LYS A 67 -0.06 12.78 -2.12
CA LYS A 67 -0.20 14.11 -1.51
C LYS A 67 -0.94 15.08 -2.43
N ASN A 68 -0.60 15.07 -3.72
CA ASN A 68 -1.25 15.92 -4.72
C ASN A 68 -2.71 15.53 -4.97
N LYS A 69 -3.00 14.23 -5.12
CA LYS A 69 -4.36 13.72 -5.41
C LYS A 69 -5.29 13.78 -4.21
N CYS A 70 -4.83 13.35 -3.04
CA CYS A 70 -5.65 13.27 -1.83
C CYS A 70 -5.82 14.63 -1.14
N SER A 71 -4.97 15.63 -1.45
CA SER A 71 -4.97 16.96 -0.79
C SER A 71 -5.04 16.87 0.74
N ALA A 72 -4.37 15.86 1.29
CA ALA A 72 -4.46 15.47 2.68
C ALA A 72 -3.07 15.47 3.33
N SER A 73 -3.07 15.56 4.66
CA SER A 73 -1.85 15.35 5.44
C SER A 73 -1.42 13.90 5.35
N ILE A 74 -0.15 13.66 4.97
CA ILE A 74 0.43 12.33 4.82
C ILE A 74 1.61 12.21 5.79
N LYS A 75 1.63 11.12 6.55
CA LYS A 75 2.76 10.68 7.38
C LYS A 75 3.30 9.40 6.78
N THR A 76 4.59 9.38 6.42
CA THR A 76 5.28 8.20 5.90
C THR A 76 6.17 7.59 6.96
N ASN A 77 6.23 6.27 7.04
CA ASN A 77 7.21 5.57 7.85
C ASN A 77 8.27 4.93 6.95
N THR A 78 9.50 5.45 7.01
CA THR A 78 10.63 4.96 6.22
C THR A 78 11.54 3.99 6.98
N SER A 79 11.11 3.48 8.15
CA SER A 79 11.90 2.49 8.89
C SER A 79 12.05 1.20 8.07
N ASN A 80 13.28 0.86 7.68
CA ASN A 80 13.64 -0.38 6.96
C ASN A 80 13.72 -1.60 7.89
N MET A 81 13.59 -1.40 9.20
CA MET A 81 13.68 -2.44 10.19
C MET A 81 12.29 -3.03 10.45
N PRO A 82 12.06 -4.35 10.30
CA PRO A 82 11.00 -4.98 11.07
C PRO A 82 11.30 -4.66 12.53
N SER A 83 10.33 -4.11 13.27
CA SER A 83 10.55 -3.72 14.67
C SER A 83 10.97 -4.96 15.47
N VAL A 84 12.29 -5.14 15.67
CA VAL A 84 12.88 -6.25 16.43
C VAL A 84 12.57 -5.99 17.89
N GLY A 85 11.35 -6.34 18.30
CA GLY A 85 10.86 -6.12 19.65
C GLY A 85 9.42 -5.63 19.68
N GLY A 86 8.46 -6.53 19.38
CA GLY A 86 7.06 -6.46 19.84
C GLY A 86 6.23 -5.21 19.52
N GLY A 87 6.76 -4.26 18.74
CA GLY A 87 6.08 -3.04 18.35
C GLY A 87 5.13 -3.29 17.18
N ILE A 88 3.92 -2.76 17.30
CA ILE A 88 2.88 -2.78 16.26
C ILE A 88 3.53 -2.26 14.96
N PRO A 89 3.47 -2.98 13.82
CA PRO A 89 4.04 -2.50 12.57
C PRO A 89 3.39 -1.17 12.23
N GLU A 90 4.17 -0.09 12.24
CA GLU A 90 3.71 1.22 11.81
C GLU A 90 3.42 1.18 10.31
N ALA A 91 2.37 1.87 9.89
CA ALA A 91 1.98 1.87 8.49
C ALA A 91 3.02 2.58 7.61
N ASP A 92 3.27 2.04 6.41
CA ASP A 92 4.23 2.66 5.47
C ASP A 92 3.78 4.09 5.12
N ILE A 93 2.47 4.27 4.92
CA ILE A 93 1.86 5.57 4.63
C ILE A 93 0.57 5.70 5.44
N THR A 94 0.39 6.82 6.12
CA THR A 94 -0.86 7.21 6.80
C THR A 94 -1.36 8.52 6.22
N ILE A 95 -2.61 8.55 5.78
CA ILE A 95 -3.26 9.70 5.13
C ILE A 95 -4.46 10.11 5.96
N GLN A 96 -4.61 11.41 6.22
CA GLN A 96 -5.79 11.94 6.91
C GLN A 96 -7.01 11.92 5.99
N GLY A 97 -8.12 11.33 6.43
CA GLY A 97 -9.35 11.15 5.64
C GLY A 97 -9.55 9.71 5.16
N ASN A 98 -10.74 9.43 4.61
CA ASN A 98 -11.02 8.16 3.91
C ASN A 98 -10.68 8.34 2.43
N HIS A 99 -9.55 7.77 2.00
CA HIS A 99 -9.06 7.87 0.63
C HIS A 99 -8.87 6.51 -0.04
N ILE A 100 -9.50 5.45 0.49
CA ILE A 100 -9.36 4.06 -0.01
C ILE A 100 -9.52 4.00 -1.53
N ALA A 101 -10.66 4.50 -2.05
CA ALA A 101 -10.98 4.40 -3.47
C ALA A 101 -9.94 5.13 -4.36
N MET A 102 -9.42 6.26 -3.88
CA MET A 102 -8.42 7.02 -4.61
C MET A 102 -7.05 6.35 -4.61
N ILE A 103 -6.67 5.72 -3.49
CA ILE A 103 -5.42 4.96 -3.38
C ILE A 103 -5.48 3.72 -4.28
N GLU A 104 -6.59 2.98 -4.24
CA GLU A 104 -6.82 1.83 -5.11
C GLU A 104 -6.76 2.24 -6.59
N GLN A 105 -7.39 3.35 -6.95
CA GLN A 105 -7.33 3.87 -8.31
C GLN A 105 -5.90 4.23 -8.74
N ILE A 106 -5.11 4.90 -7.89
CA ILE A 106 -3.71 5.24 -8.20
C ILE A 106 -2.88 3.97 -8.37
N LEU A 107 -2.98 3.02 -7.44
CA LEU A 107 -2.21 1.78 -7.50
C LEU A 107 -2.54 0.95 -8.75
N THR A 108 -3.81 0.89 -9.14
CA THR A 108 -4.26 0.11 -10.30
C THR A 108 -4.03 0.81 -11.64
N GLN A 109 -4.35 2.10 -11.75
CA GLN A 109 -4.30 2.84 -13.01
C GLN A 109 -2.93 3.46 -13.30
N ASP A 110 -2.28 4.04 -12.29
CA ASP A 110 -1.01 4.74 -12.49
C ASP A 110 0.20 3.81 -12.33
N TYR A 111 0.07 2.74 -11.53
CA TYR A 111 1.17 1.81 -11.22
C TYR A 111 0.91 0.37 -11.67
N GLY A 112 -0.26 0.08 -12.26
CA GLY A 112 -0.56 -1.23 -12.83
C GLY A 112 -0.68 -2.38 -11.82
N PHE A 113 -0.80 -2.11 -10.52
CA PHE A 113 -0.94 -3.17 -9.53
C PHE A 113 -2.26 -3.93 -9.74
N PRO A 114 -2.23 -5.27 -9.85
CA PRO A 114 -3.46 -6.04 -9.97
C PRO A 114 -4.29 -5.95 -8.67
N VAL A 115 -5.59 -5.72 -8.81
CA VAL A 115 -6.55 -5.61 -7.67
C VAL A 115 -6.47 -6.81 -6.72
N ARG A 116 -6.12 -8.01 -7.23
CA ARG A 116 -5.97 -9.24 -6.42
C ARG A 116 -4.90 -9.13 -5.34
N PHE A 117 -3.91 -8.26 -5.53
CA PHE A 117 -2.84 -8.01 -4.56
C PHE A 117 -3.11 -6.77 -3.70
N ILE A 118 -4.26 -6.10 -3.85
CA ILE A 118 -4.67 -4.97 -3.05
C ILE A 118 -5.77 -5.42 -2.07
N LEU A 119 -5.42 -5.50 -0.78
CA LEU A 119 -6.30 -5.88 0.30
C LEU A 119 -6.93 -4.61 0.89
N VAL A 120 -8.20 -4.36 0.58
CA VAL A 120 -8.93 -3.20 1.08
C VAL A 120 -9.75 -3.57 2.32
N ASN A 121 -9.58 -2.82 3.40
CA ASN A 121 -10.33 -3.00 4.65
C ASN A 121 -10.89 -1.66 5.16
N ASP A 122 -12.16 -1.37 4.87
CA ASP A 122 -12.85 -0.19 5.41
C ASP A 122 -13.48 -0.51 6.77
N LYS A 123 -12.85 -0.07 7.87
CA LYS A 123 -13.39 -0.20 9.23
C LYS A 123 -14.25 1.00 9.64
N THR A 124 -14.44 1.99 8.76
CA THR A 124 -15.23 3.20 9.04
C THR A 124 -16.71 2.99 8.76
N ASN A 125 -17.03 2.15 7.78
CA ASN A 125 -18.39 1.68 7.57
C ASN A 125 -18.75 0.63 8.62
N LYS A 126 -19.48 1.05 9.66
CA LYS A 126 -20.26 0.11 10.48
C LYS A 126 -21.15 -0.69 9.53
N LYS A 127 -20.77 -1.93 9.20
CA LYS A 127 -21.63 -2.85 8.47
C LYS A 127 -22.97 -2.88 9.19
N LYS A 128 -24.00 -2.25 8.60
CA LYS A 128 -25.37 -2.38 9.07
C LYS A 128 -25.65 -3.87 9.10
N LYS A 129 -25.79 -4.47 10.29
CA LYS A 129 -26.36 -5.82 10.42
C LYS A 129 -27.72 -5.74 9.73
N LYS A 130 -27.87 -6.42 8.59
CA LYS A 130 -29.19 -6.69 8.01
C LYS A 130 -29.96 -7.43 9.10
N LYS A 131 -30.99 -6.77 9.61
CA LYS A 131 -31.91 -7.30 10.60
C LYS A 131 -33.06 -7.96 9.87
#